data_AF-A0A1W9P5P9-F1
#
_entry.id   AF-A0A1W9P5P9-F1
#
_cell.length_a   1.000
_cell.length_b   1.000
_cell.length_c   1.000
_cell.angle_alpha   90.00
_cell.angle_beta   90.00
_cell.angle_gamma   90.00
#
_symmetry.space_group_name_H-M   'P 1'
#
loop_
_entity.id
_entity.type
_entity.pdbx_description
1 polymer ?
#
loop_
_entity_poly.entity_id
_entity_poly.type
_entity_poly.pdbx_seq_one_letter_code
_entity_poly.pdbx_strand_id
1 'polypeptide(L)'
;MALNLAINEIRRRRKERQNQEVAAEENWIISPGATEKERDFQRLVRQALLKLAPSFRQVVILRLVNGYSTQEVAEILRLPQGTVLSRLARAQQKLREILLSMMGEKSWK
;
A
#
# COMPACT_ATOMS: atom_id res chain seq x y z
N MET A 1 40.14 18.89 -7.88
CA MET A 1 39.17 17.92 -8.45
C MET A 1 38.71 16.95 -7.36
N ALA A 2 37.86 17.37 -6.42
CA ALA A 2 37.42 16.49 -5.31
C ALA A 2 36.12 16.94 -4.59
N LEU A 3 35.16 17.55 -5.28
CA LEU A 3 33.87 17.97 -4.64
C LEU A 3 32.65 17.14 -5.07
N ASN A 4 32.75 16.37 -6.17
CA ASN A 4 31.60 15.63 -6.71
C ASN A 4 31.29 14.30 -5.99
N LEU A 5 32.21 13.78 -5.16
CA LEU A 5 32.01 12.50 -4.46
C LEU A 5 31.12 12.65 -3.23
N ALA A 6 31.35 13.67 -2.39
CA ALA A 6 30.58 13.89 -1.16
C ALA A 6 29.08 14.16 -1.41
N ILE A 7 28.76 14.90 -2.48
CA ILE A 7 27.37 15.23 -2.84
C ILE A 7 26.62 13.99 -3.38
N ASN A 8 27.30 13.13 -4.12
CA ASN A 8 26.73 11.88 -4.62
C ASN A 8 26.46 10.88 -3.48
N GLU A 9 27.36 10.78 -2.50
CA GLU A 9 27.18 9.94 -1.30
C GLU A 9 25.96 10.37 -0.47
N ILE A 10 25.76 11.69 -0.28
CA ILE A 10 24.62 12.23 0.48
C ILE A 10 23.29 11.95 -0.22
N ARG A 11 23.24 12.07 -1.56
CA ARG A 11 22.05 11.72 -2.35
C ARG A 11 21.76 10.22 -2.31
N ARG A 12 22.81 9.37 -2.38
CA ARG A 12 22.65 7.91 -2.31
C ARG A 12 22.14 7.47 -0.95
N ARG A 13 22.69 7.99 0.15
CA ARG A 13 22.20 7.70 1.53
C ARG A 13 20.78 8.19 1.79
N ARG A 14 20.37 9.35 1.23
CA ARG A 14 18.99 9.85 1.34
C ARG A 14 18.03 8.96 0.56
N LYS A 15 18.42 8.53 -0.65
CA LYS A 15 17.65 7.59 -1.48
C LYS A 15 17.59 6.20 -0.85
N GLU A 16 18.68 5.69 -0.27
CA GLU A 16 18.75 4.39 0.42
C GLU A 16 17.92 4.39 1.70
N ARG A 17 17.98 5.43 2.54
CA ARG A 17 17.10 5.56 3.73
C ARG A 17 15.63 5.67 3.34
N GLN A 18 15.32 6.48 2.35
CA GLN A 18 13.96 6.62 1.84
C GLN A 18 13.47 5.30 1.21
N ASN A 19 14.34 4.54 0.55
CA ASN A 19 14.00 3.23 -0.01
C ASN A 19 13.85 2.15 1.08
N GLN A 20 14.58 2.24 2.20
CA GLN A 20 14.43 1.35 3.35
C GLN A 20 13.17 1.66 4.17
N GLU A 21 12.81 2.93 4.38
CA GLU A 21 11.55 3.33 5.02
C GLU A 21 10.34 2.95 4.16
N VAL A 22 10.40 3.18 2.84
CA VAL A 22 9.36 2.73 1.89
C VAL A 22 9.22 1.21 1.89
N ALA A 23 10.31 0.45 1.95
CA ALA A 23 10.25 -1.01 2.00
C ALA A 23 9.60 -1.56 3.28
N ALA A 24 9.77 -0.87 4.42
CA ALA A 24 9.14 -1.22 5.68
C ALA A 24 7.63 -0.83 5.70
N GLU A 25 7.28 0.34 5.18
CA GLU A 25 5.88 0.78 5.01
C GLU A 25 5.11 -0.11 4.03
N GLU A 26 5.79 -0.68 3.04
CA GLU A 26 5.14 -1.55 2.06
C GLU A 26 4.64 -2.87 2.67
N ASN A 27 5.02 -3.24 3.90
CA ASN A 27 4.72 -4.52 4.50
C ASN A 27 3.43 -4.63 5.32
N TRP A 28 2.36 -4.04 4.79
CA TRP A 28 1.09 -3.85 5.49
C TRP A 28 0.25 -5.12 5.75
N ILE A 29 0.50 -6.28 5.11
CA ILE A 29 -0.31 -7.53 5.35
C ILE A 29 0.49 -8.74 5.85
N ILE A 30 1.81 -8.66 6.02
CA ILE A 30 2.54 -9.89 6.35
C ILE A 30 2.32 -10.24 7.82
N SER A 31 1.73 -11.41 8.05
CA SER A 31 1.59 -12.00 9.39
C SER A 31 2.67 -13.05 9.61
N PRO A 32 3.53 -12.90 10.64
CA PRO A 32 4.45 -13.95 11.04
C PRO A 32 3.68 -15.23 11.41
N GLY A 33 4.13 -16.40 10.94
CA GLY A 33 3.47 -17.68 11.23
C GLY A 33 2.33 -18.07 10.28
N ALA A 34 2.04 -17.26 9.25
CA ALA A 34 1.05 -17.62 8.23
C ALA A 34 1.42 -18.91 7.47
N THR A 35 0.40 -19.74 7.23
CA THR A 35 0.45 -20.91 6.35
C THR A 35 0.78 -20.52 4.91
N GLU A 36 1.17 -21.48 4.08
CA GLU A 36 1.48 -21.22 2.66
C GLU A 36 0.30 -20.61 1.89
N LYS A 37 -0.92 -21.13 2.11
CA LYS A 37 -2.14 -20.58 1.51
C LYS A 37 -2.41 -19.15 1.94
N GLU A 38 -2.22 -18.83 3.22
CA GLU A 38 -2.39 -17.47 3.73
C GLU A 38 -1.34 -16.51 3.16
N ARG A 39 -0.09 -16.96 2.97
CA ARG A 39 0.96 -16.15 2.33
C ARG A 39 0.64 -15.86 0.87
N ASP A 40 0.14 -16.85 0.14
CA ASP A 40 -0.28 -16.66 -1.24
C ASP A 40 -1.47 -15.69 -1.35
N PHE A 41 -2.43 -15.80 -0.43
CA PHE A 41 -3.53 -14.85 -0.33
C PHE A 41 -3.04 -13.44 0.03
N GLN A 42 -2.15 -13.29 1.03
CA GLN A 42 -1.53 -12.02 1.39
C GLN A 42 -0.79 -11.42 0.20
N ARG A 43 -0.05 -12.22 -0.58
CA ARG A 43 0.64 -11.76 -1.80
C ARG A 43 -0.35 -11.26 -2.86
N LEU A 44 -1.46 -11.97 -3.06
CA LEU A 44 -2.52 -11.58 -3.99
C LEU A 44 -3.13 -10.23 -3.60
N VAL A 45 -3.54 -10.09 -2.34
CA VAL A 45 -4.09 -8.83 -1.82
C VAL A 45 -3.05 -7.71 -1.94
N ARG A 46 -1.77 -8.02 -1.68
CA ARG A 46 -0.67 -7.06 -1.81
C ARG A 46 -0.56 -6.47 -3.20
N GLN A 47 -0.53 -7.35 -4.19
CA GLN A 47 -0.50 -6.96 -5.59
C GLN A 47 -1.75 -6.17 -6.00
N ALA A 48 -2.92 -6.55 -5.49
CA ALA A 48 -4.16 -5.86 -5.79
C ALA A 48 -4.18 -4.41 -5.25
N LEU A 49 -3.72 -4.18 -4.01
CA LEU A 49 -3.58 -2.80 -3.50
C LEU A 49 -2.52 -2.01 -4.26
N LEU A 50 -1.43 -2.63 -4.71
CA LEU A 50 -0.42 -1.96 -5.54
C LEU A 50 -0.97 -1.52 -6.92
N LYS A 51 -2.04 -2.15 -7.41
CA LYS A 51 -2.74 -1.72 -8.63
C LYS A 51 -3.74 -0.57 -8.38
N LEU A 52 -4.12 -0.29 -7.15
CA LEU A 52 -4.92 0.89 -6.83
C LEU A 52 -4.08 2.17 -6.98
N ALA A 53 -4.75 3.25 -7.40
CA ALA A 53 -4.19 4.59 -7.35
C ALA A 53 -3.72 4.93 -5.91
N PRO A 54 -2.61 5.66 -5.74
CA PRO A 54 -2.04 5.93 -4.41
C PRO A 54 -3.04 6.51 -3.41
N SER A 55 -3.90 7.43 -3.85
CA SER A 55 -4.92 8.05 -3.01
C SER A 55 -5.99 7.05 -2.53
N PHE A 56 -6.36 6.06 -3.33
CA PHE A 56 -7.28 4.99 -2.93
C PHE A 56 -6.60 3.97 -2.02
N ARG A 57 -5.36 3.61 -2.35
CA ARG A 57 -4.56 2.67 -1.56
C ARG A 57 -4.38 3.14 -0.12
N GLN A 58 -4.02 4.40 0.09
CA GLN A 58 -3.82 4.97 1.42
C GLN A 58 -5.05 4.83 2.32
N VAL A 59 -6.24 5.16 1.80
CA VAL A 59 -7.48 5.08 2.59
C VAL A 59 -7.82 3.62 2.92
N VAL A 60 -7.59 2.70 1.98
CA VAL A 60 -7.82 1.27 2.20
C VAL A 60 -6.86 0.70 3.24
N ILE A 61 -5.56 1.01 3.15
CA ILE A 61 -4.56 0.54 4.11
C ILE A 61 -4.93 1.05 5.51
N LEU A 62 -5.08 2.37 5.66
CA LEU A 62 -5.36 2.94 6.98
C LEU A 62 -6.67 2.42 7.57
N ARG A 63 -7.76 2.32 6.78
CA ARG A 63 -9.07 1.94 7.30
C ARG A 63 -9.27 0.43 7.46
N LEU A 64 -8.85 -0.37 6.48
CA LEU A 64 -9.17 -1.81 6.42
C LEU A 64 -8.03 -2.70 6.91
N VAL A 65 -6.79 -2.22 6.83
CA VAL A 65 -5.61 -3.02 7.22
C VAL A 65 -5.13 -2.62 8.60
N ASN A 66 -4.93 -1.31 8.84
CA ASN A 66 -4.47 -0.79 10.12
C ASN A 66 -5.61 -0.57 11.13
N GLY A 67 -6.87 -0.57 10.67
CA GLY A 67 -8.04 -0.50 11.53
C GLY A 67 -8.38 0.90 12.08
N TYR A 68 -7.74 1.97 11.61
CA TYR A 68 -8.05 3.35 12.02
C TYR A 68 -9.51 3.70 11.73
N SER A 69 -10.12 4.53 12.57
CA SER A 69 -11.46 5.10 12.35
C SER A 69 -11.47 6.09 11.18
N THR A 70 -12.65 6.35 10.61
CA THR A 70 -12.80 7.34 9.53
C THR A 70 -12.30 8.73 9.94
N GLN A 71 -12.46 9.09 11.22
CA GLN A 71 -11.98 10.35 11.76
C GLN A 71 -10.44 10.39 11.80
N GLU A 72 -9.78 9.36 12.35
CA GLU A 72 -8.32 9.29 12.38
C GLU A 72 -7.74 9.30 10.96
N VAL A 73 -8.36 8.58 10.01
CA VAL A 73 -7.93 8.60 8.61
C VAL A 73 -8.07 9.99 7.99
N ALA A 74 -9.14 10.72 8.31
CA ALA A 74 -9.36 12.09 7.86
C ALA A 74 -8.27 13.04 8.40
N GLU A 75 -7.89 12.88 9.66
CA GLU A 75 -6.83 13.65 10.30
C GLU A 75 -5.44 13.32 9.71
N ILE A 76 -5.10 12.03 9.59
CA ILE A 76 -3.82 11.55 9.02
C ILE A 76 -3.63 12.06 7.58
N LEU A 77 -4.67 11.94 6.75
CA LEU A 77 -4.59 12.32 5.34
C LEU A 77 -4.89 13.79 5.08
N ARG A 78 -5.31 14.54 6.11
CA ARG A 78 -5.76 15.94 6.02
C ARG A 78 -6.89 16.12 4.99
N LEU A 79 -7.91 15.27 5.08
CA LEU A 79 -9.07 15.25 4.20
C LEU A 79 -10.37 15.38 5.00
N PRO A 80 -11.46 15.94 4.43
CA PRO A 80 -12.77 15.87 5.07
C PRO A 80 -13.25 14.42 5.24
N GLN A 81 -13.93 14.10 6.35
CA GLN A 81 -14.46 12.73 6.59
C GLN A 81 -15.36 12.23 5.44
N GLY A 82 -16.19 13.10 4.86
CA GLY A 82 -17.01 12.75 3.69
C GLY A 82 -16.18 12.41 2.44
N THR A 83 -14.99 13.02 2.30
CA THR A 83 -14.02 12.64 1.25
C THR A 83 -13.41 11.27 1.55
N VAL A 84 -13.08 10.99 2.80
CA VAL A 84 -12.57 9.66 3.21
C VAL A 84 -13.60 8.57 2.91
N LEU A 85 -14.87 8.76 3.30
CA LEU A 85 -15.95 7.79 3.07
C LEU A 85 -16.19 7.55 1.57
N SER A 86 -16.36 8.61 0.79
CA SER A 86 -16.59 8.49 -0.66
C SER A 86 -15.38 7.89 -1.39
N ARG A 87 -14.17 8.23 -0.97
CA ARG A 87 -12.93 7.67 -1.51
C ARG A 87 -12.78 6.19 -1.15
N LEU A 88 -13.10 5.81 0.08
CA LEU A 88 -13.08 4.41 0.53
C LEU A 88 -14.05 3.55 -0.26
N ALA A 89 -15.30 4.01 -0.45
CA ALA A 89 -16.31 3.27 -1.22
C ALA A 89 -15.84 2.98 -2.66
N ARG A 90 -15.31 4.01 -3.34
CA ARG A 90 -14.74 3.86 -4.69
C ARG A 90 -13.51 2.94 -4.69
N ALA A 91 -12.65 3.06 -3.68
CA ALA A 91 -11.46 2.21 -3.55
C ALA A 91 -11.83 0.74 -3.35
N GLN A 92 -12.85 0.43 -2.55
CA GLN A 92 -13.36 -0.93 -2.35
C GLN A 92 -13.91 -1.53 -3.63
N GLN A 93 -14.70 -0.75 -4.40
CA GLN A 93 -15.21 -1.21 -5.70
C GLN A 93 -14.06 -1.53 -6.66
N LYS A 94 -13.08 -0.63 -6.79
CA LYS A 94 -11.90 -0.84 -7.64
C LYS A 94 -11.07 -2.02 -7.19
N LEU A 95 -10.88 -2.19 -5.88
CA LEU A 95 -10.14 -3.32 -5.32
C LEU A 95 -10.82 -4.64 -5.65
N ARG A 96 -12.15 -4.70 -5.53
CA ARG A 96 -12.94 -5.88 -5.91
C ARG A 96 -12.77 -6.21 -7.39
N GLU A 97 -12.87 -5.22 -8.28
CA GLU A 97 -12.65 -5.40 -9.72
C GLU A 97 -11.25 -5.99 -10.02
N ILE A 98 -10.21 -5.45 -9.38
CA ILE A 98 -8.83 -5.92 -9.54
C ILE A 98 -8.67 -7.36 -9.06
N LEU A 99 -9.19 -7.69 -7.87
CA LEU A 99 -9.12 -9.04 -7.31
C LEU A 99 -9.86 -10.06 -8.19
N LEU A 100 -11.05 -9.72 -8.69
CA LEU A 100 -11.80 -10.58 -9.60
C LEU A 100 -11.02 -10.85 -10.90
N SER A 101 -10.41 -9.81 -11.49
CA SER A 101 -9.57 -9.97 -12.68
C SER A 101 -8.39 -10.91 -12.42
N MET A 102 -7.69 -10.74 -11.30
CA MET A 102 -6.51 -11.54 -10.96
C MET A 102 -6.86 -12.99 -10.61
N MET A 103 -8.01 -13.24 -9.99
CA MET A 103 -8.49 -14.60 -9.70
C MET A 103 -9.03 -15.30 -10.95
N GLY A 104 -9.68 -14.55 -11.85
CA GLY A 104 -10.14 -15.06 -13.15
C GLY A 104 -8.98 -15.50 -14.05
N GLU A 105 -7.87 -14.75 -14.04
CA GLU A 105 -6.62 -15.12 -14.73
C GLU A 105 -5.99 -16.40 -14.18
N LYS A 106 -6.21 -16.72 -12.89
CA LYS A 106 -5.63 -17.89 -12.21
C LYS A 106 -6.40 -19.19 -12.46
N SER A 107 -7.59 -19.13 -13.08
CA SER A 107 -8.48 -20.28 -13.28
C SER A 107 -8.27 -21.04 -14.60
N TRP A 108 -7.35 -20.61 -15.46
CA TRP A 108 -7.16 -21.17 -16.82
C TRP A 108 -5.68 -21.41 -17.21
N LYS A 109 -4.84 -21.81 -16.25
CA LYS A 109 -3.54 -22.43 -16.54
C LYS A 109 -3.30 -23.63 -15.65
#